data_AF-A0A2T4CN76-F1
#
_entry.id   AF-A0A2T4CN76-F1
#
_cell.length_a   1.000
_cell.length_b   1.000
_cell.length_c   1.000
_cell.angle_alpha   90.00
_cell.angle_beta   90.00
_cell.angle_gamma   90.00
#
_symmetry.space_group_name_H-M   'P 1'
#
loop_
_entity.id
_entity.type
_entity.pdbx_description
1 polymer ?
#
loop_
_entity_poly.entity_id
_entity_poly.type
_entity_poly.pdbx_seq_one_letter_code
_entity_poly.pdbx_strand_id
1 'polypeptide(L)'
;MSLKNYIERIEPNFEKGGKYEKWYALYEAVATILYTPGKVTKSMTHVRDNVDLKRIMILVWMMTFPAMFWGMYNVGNQASMALVNGYELADIWQVGLFQMLGGDLSTAGWAGKLFYGACFFVPVYATTFLVGGFWEVLFASIRKHEI
;
A
#
# COMPACT_ATOMS: atom_id res chain seq x y z
N MET A 1 13.41 -20.70 16.24
CA MET A 1 12.32 -21.09 15.32
C MET A 1 11.78 -19.81 14.71
N SER A 2 12.02 -19.61 13.42
CA SER A 2 11.76 -18.34 12.72
C SER A 2 10.27 -18.16 12.40
N LEU A 3 9.80 -16.92 12.26
CA LEU A 3 8.48 -16.54 11.73
C LEU A 3 8.13 -17.31 10.44
N LYS A 4 9.15 -17.63 9.63
CA LYS A 4 9.06 -18.49 8.45
C LYS A 4 8.45 -19.87 8.75
N ASN A 5 8.94 -20.56 9.78
CA ASN A 5 8.48 -21.91 10.13
C ASN A 5 7.05 -21.91 10.68
N TYR A 6 6.59 -20.80 11.24
CA TYR A 6 5.21 -20.65 11.70
C TYR A 6 4.24 -20.47 10.54
N ILE A 7 4.61 -19.65 9.55
CA ILE A 7 3.84 -19.44 8.33
C ILE A 7 3.76 -20.75 7.53
N GLU A 8 4.90 -21.41 7.25
CA GLU A 8 4.96 -22.71 6.55
C GLU A 8 4.14 -23.82 7.24
N ARG A 9 3.97 -23.79 8.56
CA ARG A 9 3.15 -24.78 9.29
C ARG A 9 1.64 -24.59 9.09
N ILE A 10 1.21 -23.39 8.74
CA ILE A 10 -0.22 -23.05 8.58
C ILE A 10 -0.64 -23.19 7.11
N GLU A 11 0.30 -23.07 6.17
CA GLU A 11 0.13 -23.26 4.72
C GLU A 11 -0.79 -24.45 4.32
N PRO A 12 -0.66 -25.67 4.90
CA PRO A 12 -1.48 -26.82 4.50
C PRO A 12 -2.98 -26.66 4.80
N ASN A 13 -3.36 -25.75 5.71
CA ASN A 13 -4.77 -25.49 6.02
C ASN A 13 -5.45 -24.58 4.98
N PHE A 14 -4.64 -23.92 4.15
CA PHE A 14 -5.08 -22.99 3.12
C PHE A 14 -4.92 -23.58 1.70
N GLU A 15 -4.10 -24.61 1.49
CA GLU A 15 -4.00 -25.32 0.20
C GLU A 15 -5.31 -26.04 -0.23
N LYS A 16 -5.39 -26.46 -1.49
CA LYS A 16 -6.58 -27.15 -2.07
C LYS A 16 -6.94 -28.40 -1.25
N GLY A 17 -8.12 -28.40 -0.61
CA GLY A 17 -8.57 -29.45 0.32
C GLY A 17 -8.42 -29.12 1.82
N GLY A 18 -7.86 -27.96 2.16
CA GLY A 18 -7.77 -27.45 3.54
C GLY A 18 -9.04 -26.73 4.01
N LYS A 19 -9.25 -26.69 5.33
CA LYS A 19 -10.46 -26.09 5.96
C LYS A 19 -10.68 -24.62 5.58
N TYR A 20 -9.62 -23.90 5.20
CA TYR A 20 -9.65 -22.48 4.86
C TYR A 20 -9.25 -22.19 3.41
N GLU A 21 -9.48 -23.12 2.47
CA GLU A 21 -9.19 -22.94 1.02
C GLU A 21 -9.71 -21.60 0.45
N LYS A 22 -10.84 -21.08 0.96
CA LYS A 22 -11.39 -19.78 0.55
C LYS A 22 -10.53 -18.56 0.93
N TRP A 23 -9.67 -18.69 1.94
CA TRP A 23 -8.79 -17.64 2.46
C TRP A 23 -7.34 -17.78 1.97
N TYR A 24 -7.08 -18.75 1.07
CA TYR A 24 -5.77 -18.99 0.48
C TYR A 24 -5.15 -17.72 -0.12
N ALA A 25 -5.94 -16.95 -0.86
CA ALA A 25 -5.48 -15.74 -1.50
C ALA A 25 -4.99 -14.64 -0.52
N LEU A 26 -5.63 -14.53 0.66
CA LEU A 26 -5.20 -13.60 1.71
C LEU A 26 -3.93 -14.09 2.41
N TYR A 27 -3.84 -15.39 2.68
CA TYR A 27 -2.65 -16.01 3.26
C TYR A 27 -1.44 -15.90 2.31
N GLU A 28 -1.64 -16.20 1.02
CA GLU A 28 -0.62 -16.09 -0.02
C GLU A 28 -0.14 -14.65 -0.18
N ALA A 29 -1.04 -13.67 -0.22
CA ALA A 29 -0.67 -12.26 -0.29
C ALA A 29 0.22 -11.84 0.89
N VAL A 30 -0.14 -12.21 2.12
CA VAL A 30 0.66 -11.89 3.32
C VAL A 30 2.00 -12.63 3.33
N ALA A 31 2.00 -13.93 2.98
CA ALA A 31 3.20 -14.74 2.96
C ALA A 31 4.19 -14.27 1.89
N THR A 32 3.70 -13.89 0.71
CA THR A 32 4.55 -13.42 -0.40
C THR A 32 5.03 -11.98 -0.25
N ILE A 33 4.36 -11.15 0.55
CA ILE A 33 4.90 -9.83 0.97
C ILE A 33 6.15 -10.03 1.86
N LEU A 34 6.13 -11.01 2.76
CA LEU A 34 7.18 -11.20 3.77
C LEU A 34 8.29 -12.17 3.32
N TYR A 35 7.98 -13.18 2.51
CA TYR A 35 8.90 -14.26 2.15
C TYR A 35 8.81 -14.61 0.67
N THR A 36 9.98 -14.79 0.04
CA THR A 36 10.07 -15.27 -1.35
C THR A 36 9.73 -16.76 -1.42
N PRO A 37 8.84 -17.19 -2.33
CA PRO A 37 8.58 -18.62 -2.54
C PRO A 37 9.83 -19.33 -3.05
N GLY A 38 10.23 -20.42 -2.40
CA GLY A 38 11.37 -21.24 -2.82
C GLY A 38 11.08 -22.16 -4.02
N LYS A 39 10.16 -21.78 -4.91
CA LYS A 39 9.77 -22.59 -6.08
C LYS A 39 10.93 -22.59 -7.09
N VAL A 40 11.55 -23.75 -7.33
CA VAL A 40 12.58 -23.93 -8.35
C VAL A 40 12.00 -24.57 -9.63
N THR A 41 12.50 -24.16 -10.80
CA THR A 41 12.12 -24.78 -12.07
C THR A 41 12.57 -26.24 -12.13
N LYS A 42 11.64 -27.18 -12.27
CA LYS A 42 11.93 -28.63 -12.32
C LYS A 42 12.03 -29.21 -13.75
N SER A 43 11.57 -28.50 -14.78
CA SER A 43 11.52 -28.98 -16.17
C SER A 43 12.53 -28.27 -17.10
N MET A 44 12.63 -28.76 -18.34
CA MET A 44 13.41 -28.14 -19.42
C MET A 44 12.67 -26.90 -19.93
N THR A 45 13.08 -25.71 -19.48
CA THR A 45 12.58 -24.42 -19.98
C THR A 45 13.56 -23.81 -20.98
N HIS A 46 13.04 -23.11 -21.99
CA HIS A 46 13.85 -22.49 -23.04
C HIS A 46 14.78 -21.39 -22.51
N VAL A 47 14.32 -20.63 -21.50
CA VAL A 47 15.08 -19.61 -20.78
C VAL A 47 14.80 -19.77 -19.29
N ARG A 48 15.82 -19.55 -18.45
CA ARG A 48 15.70 -19.49 -16.99
C ARG A 48 16.02 -18.07 -16.57
N ASP A 49 15.06 -17.42 -15.92
CA ASP A 49 15.20 -16.07 -15.38
C ASP A 49 15.32 -16.13 -13.86
N ASN A 50 16.10 -15.23 -13.28
CA ASN A 50 16.24 -15.02 -11.84
C ASN A 50 15.39 -13.82 -11.35
N VAL A 51 14.69 -13.13 -12.25
CA VAL A 51 13.84 -12.00 -11.89
C VAL A 51 12.57 -12.47 -11.19
N ASP A 52 12.41 -12.01 -9.95
CA ASP A 52 11.17 -12.10 -9.20
C ASP A 52 10.29 -10.89 -9.53
N LEU A 53 9.20 -11.11 -10.28
CA LEU A 53 8.27 -10.07 -10.73
C LEU A 53 7.62 -9.33 -9.55
N LYS A 54 7.28 -10.04 -8.47
CA LYS A 54 6.64 -9.46 -7.28
C LYS A 54 7.63 -8.53 -6.57
N ARG A 55 8.92 -8.88 -6.52
CA ARG A 55 9.98 -8.00 -6.00
C ARG A 55 10.18 -6.74 -6.83
N ILE A 56 10.19 -6.86 -8.17
CA ILE A 56 10.30 -5.67 -9.03
C ILE A 56 9.11 -4.73 -8.80
N MET A 57 7.90 -5.27 -8.66
CA MET A 57 6.70 -4.46 -8.41
C MET A 57 6.81 -3.69 -7.08
N ILE A 58 7.26 -4.33 -6.00
CA ILE A 58 7.48 -3.68 -4.69
C ILE A 58 8.60 -2.63 -4.79
N LEU A 59 9.68 -2.91 -5.53
CA LEU A 59 10.77 -1.95 -5.72
C LEU A 59 10.27 -0.70 -6.45
N VAL A 60 9.52 -0.86 -7.54
CA VAL A 60 8.95 0.26 -8.29
C VAL A 60 8.01 1.06 -7.40
N TRP A 61 7.15 0.39 -6.64
CA TRP A 61 6.26 1.05 -5.67
C TRP A 61 7.04 1.90 -4.65
N MET A 62 8.08 1.34 -4.02
CA MET A 62 8.94 2.11 -3.09
C MET A 62 9.64 3.29 -3.77
N MET A 63 10.06 3.15 -5.03
CA MET A 63 10.70 4.23 -5.79
C MET A 63 9.75 5.39 -6.11
N THR A 64 8.43 5.22 -5.99
CA THR A 64 7.47 6.33 -6.12
C THR A 64 7.35 7.17 -4.85
N PHE A 65 7.82 6.69 -3.68
CA PHE A 65 7.66 7.39 -2.40
C PHE A 65 8.31 8.78 -2.35
N PRO A 66 9.52 9.02 -2.91
CA PRO A 66 10.10 10.35 -2.95
C PRO A 66 9.20 11.36 -3.68
N ALA A 67 8.62 10.97 -4.83
CA ALA A 67 7.70 11.81 -5.58
C ALA A 67 6.37 12.02 -4.84
N MET A 68 5.88 10.98 -4.17
CA MET A 68 4.69 11.03 -3.32
C MET A 68 4.85 12.05 -2.18
N PHE A 69 5.95 11.98 -1.41
CA PHE A 69 6.22 12.91 -0.32
C PHE A 69 6.41 14.35 -0.83
N TRP A 70 7.06 14.53 -1.97
CA TRP A 70 7.19 15.85 -2.59
C TRP A 70 5.82 16.42 -2.99
N GLY A 71 4.94 15.60 -3.56
CA GLY A 71 3.57 15.98 -3.89
C GLY A 71 2.78 16.41 -2.66
N MET A 72 2.83 15.63 -1.58
CA MET A 72 2.17 15.96 -0.30
C MET A 72 2.68 17.29 0.26
N TYR A 73 4.00 17.49 0.30
CA TYR A 73 4.58 18.75 0.75
C TYR A 73 4.14 19.94 -0.14
N ASN A 74 4.12 19.75 -1.46
CA ASN A 74 3.75 20.82 -2.40
C ASN A 74 2.31 21.28 -2.18
N VAL A 75 1.36 20.35 -1.96
CA VAL A 75 -0.03 20.68 -1.63
C VAL A 75 -0.10 21.57 -0.38
N GLY A 76 0.60 21.21 0.70
CA GLY A 76 0.65 22.03 1.90
C GLY A 76 1.38 23.36 1.73
N ASN A 77 2.43 23.40 0.91
CA ASN A 77 3.15 24.64 0.63
C ASN A 77 2.28 25.63 -0.17
N GLN A 78 1.53 25.15 -1.16
CA GLN A 78 0.58 25.98 -1.91
C GLN A 78 -0.55 26.49 -1.01
N ALA A 79 -1.08 25.64 -0.12
CA ALA A 79 -2.09 26.04 0.86
C ALA A 79 -1.56 27.10 1.84
N SER A 80 -0.32 26.94 2.34
CA SER A 80 0.33 27.93 3.21
C SER A 80 0.55 29.28 2.50
N MET A 81 1.00 29.26 1.23
CA MET A 81 1.15 30.48 0.43
C MET A 81 -0.19 31.16 0.14
N ALA A 82 -1.25 30.40 -0.12
CA ALA A 82 -2.60 30.93 -0.28
C ALA A 82 -3.08 31.64 1.01
N LEU A 83 -2.81 31.04 2.18
CA LEU A 83 -3.15 31.63 3.48
C LEU A 83 -2.46 32.98 3.70
N VAL A 84 -1.16 33.06 3.36
CA VAL A 84 -0.38 34.32 3.46
C VAL A 84 -0.92 35.40 2.52
N ASN A 85 -1.44 35.01 1.36
CA ASN A 85 -2.06 35.92 0.40
C ASN A 85 -3.48 36.37 0.83
N GLY A 86 -3.94 36.00 2.03
CA GLY A 86 -5.22 36.41 2.59
C GLY A 86 -6.42 35.55 2.17
N TYR A 87 -6.17 34.38 1.56
CA TYR A 87 -7.23 33.41 1.28
C TYR A 87 -7.53 32.54 2.50
N GLU A 88 -8.81 32.27 2.75
CA GLU A 88 -9.23 31.33 3.79
C GLU A 88 -9.02 29.88 3.34
N LEU A 89 -8.79 28.99 4.30
CA LEU A 89 -8.78 27.55 4.03
C LEU A 89 -10.21 27.11 3.68
N ALA A 90 -10.31 26.21 2.70
CA ALA A 90 -11.60 25.65 2.31
C ALA A 90 -12.23 24.87 3.49
N ASP A 91 -13.53 25.08 3.73
CA ASP A 91 -14.30 24.36 4.73
C ASP A 91 -14.61 22.94 4.26
N ILE A 92 -13.62 22.06 4.39
CA ILE A 92 -13.72 20.65 4.01
C ILE A 92 -13.22 19.79 5.17
N TRP A 93 -13.77 18.60 5.31
CA TRP A 93 -13.47 17.69 6.42
C TRP A 93 -11.98 17.33 6.52
N GLN A 94 -11.21 17.35 5.43
CA GLN A 94 -9.75 17.13 5.46
C GLN A 94 -9.03 18.24 6.22
N VAL A 95 -9.48 19.49 6.04
CA VAL A 95 -8.95 20.65 6.76
C VAL A 95 -9.40 20.61 8.22
N GLY A 96 -10.65 20.24 8.47
CA GLY A 96 -11.16 20.01 9.83
C GLY A 96 -10.38 18.92 10.58
N LEU A 97 -10.02 17.82 9.91
CA LEU A 97 -9.21 16.75 10.46
C LEU A 97 -7.77 17.22 10.76
N PHE A 98 -7.19 18.03 9.88
CA PHE A 98 -5.88 18.63 10.09
C PHE A 98 -5.87 19.56 11.32
N GLN A 99 -6.87 20.44 11.44
CA GLN A 99 -7.01 21.35 12.57
C GLN A 99 -7.32 20.61 13.88
N MET A 100 -8.16 19.57 13.84
CA MET A 100 -8.49 18.74 15.00
C MET A 100 -7.27 17.99 15.54
N LEU A 101 -6.35 17.59 14.67
CA LEU A 101 -5.08 16.95 15.03
C LEU A 101 -3.99 17.96 15.44
N GLY A 102 -4.34 19.23 15.60
CA GLY A 102 -3.44 20.29 16.07
C GLY A 102 -2.54 20.88 14.98
N GLY A 103 -2.86 20.66 13.71
CA GLY A 103 -2.15 21.25 12.59
C GLY A 103 -2.53 22.72 12.40
N ASP A 104 -1.53 23.60 12.43
CA ASP A 104 -1.66 25.01 12.03
C ASP A 104 -0.71 25.32 10.87
N LEU A 105 -1.24 25.89 9.79
CA LEU A 105 -0.53 26.27 8.57
C LEU A 105 0.10 27.66 8.63
N SER A 106 -0.28 28.49 9.60
CA SER A 106 0.20 29.88 9.73
C SER A 106 1.68 29.94 10.14
N THR A 107 2.12 28.98 10.97
CA THR A 107 3.50 28.84 11.47
C THR A 107 4.11 27.46 11.14
N ALA A 108 3.47 26.70 10.25
CA ALA A 108 3.90 25.34 9.88
C ALA A 108 5.32 25.31 9.29
N GLY A 109 6.20 24.54 9.94
CA GLY A 109 7.41 24.05 9.32
C GLY A 109 7.14 23.03 8.19
N TRP A 110 8.21 22.48 7.62
CA TRP A 110 8.13 21.50 6.53
C TRP A 110 7.21 20.29 6.86
N ALA A 111 7.29 19.79 8.09
CA ALA A 111 6.47 18.66 8.55
C ALA A 111 4.97 18.99 8.63
N GLY A 112 4.61 20.22 9.05
CA GLY A 112 3.21 20.66 9.11
C GLY A 112 2.59 20.78 7.72
N LYS A 113 3.36 21.29 6.75
CA LYS A 113 2.95 21.36 5.34
C LYS A 113 2.78 19.97 4.73
N LEU A 114 3.69 19.04 5.02
CA LEU A 114 3.58 17.64 4.58
C LEU A 114 2.36 16.95 5.22
N PHE A 115 2.10 17.19 6.49
CA PHE A 115 0.96 16.63 7.21
C PHE A 115 -0.37 17.12 6.63
N TYR A 116 -0.48 18.41 6.30
CA TYR A 116 -1.65 18.93 5.59
C TYR A 116 -1.89 18.17 4.27
N GLY A 117 -0.85 18.01 3.44
CA GLY A 117 -0.96 17.23 2.21
C GLY A 117 -1.32 15.75 2.45
N ALA A 118 -0.88 15.18 3.57
CA ALA A 118 -1.22 13.81 3.96
C ALA A 118 -2.72 13.63 4.22
N CYS A 119 -3.38 14.62 4.83
CA CYS A 119 -4.84 14.59 5.05
C CYS A 119 -5.64 14.51 3.74
N PHE A 120 -5.08 14.96 2.60
CA PHE A 120 -5.69 14.80 1.28
C PHE A 120 -5.27 13.50 0.59
N PHE A 121 -3.99 13.16 0.62
CA PHE A 121 -3.46 12.01 -0.11
C PHE A 121 -3.84 10.67 0.52
N VAL A 122 -3.71 10.53 1.84
CA VAL A 122 -3.88 9.23 2.53
C VAL A 122 -5.30 8.67 2.37
N PRO A 123 -6.39 9.46 2.51
CA PRO A 123 -7.74 8.93 2.31
C PRO A 123 -7.99 8.43 0.88
N VAL A 124 -7.45 9.13 -0.12
CA VAL A 124 -7.56 8.73 -1.53
C VAL A 124 -6.80 7.43 -1.76
N TYR A 125 -5.55 7.36 -1.29
CA TYR A 125 -4.71 6.17 -1.41
C TYR A 125 -5.30 4.96 -0.68
N ALA A 126 -5.86 5.15 0.52
CA ALA A 126 -6.51 4.08 1.26
C ALA A 126 -7.75 3.55 0.52
N THR A 127 -8.57 4.45 -0.03
CA THR A 127 -9.79 4.06 -0.76
C THR A 127 -9.45 3.29 -2.03
N THR A 128 -8.44 3.72 -2.80
CA THR A 128 -8.04 3.02 -4.03
C THR A 128 -7.49 1.62 -3.73
N PHE A 129 -6.67 1.47 -2.69
CA PHE A 129 -6.14 0.16 -2.27
C PHE A 129 -7.23 -0.76 -1.73
N LEU A 130 -8.13 -0.25 -0.89
CA LEU A 130 -9.21 -1.06 -0.30
C LEU A 130 -10.19 -1.55 -1.37
N VAL A 131 -10.66 -0.66 -2.24
CA VAL A 131 -11.60 -1.01 -3.30
C VAL A 131 -10.91 -1.90 -4.34
N GLY A 132 -9.70 -1.55 -4.77
CA GLY A 132 -8.92 -2.33 -5.73
C GLY A 132 -8.62 -3.74 -5.21
N GLY A 133 -8.06 -3.83 -4.01
CA GLY A 133 -7.73 -5.10 -3.37
C GLY A 133 -8.96 -5.96 -3.10
N PHE A 134 -10.09 -5.36 -2.70
CA PHE A 134 -11.35 -6.09 -2.53
C PHE A 134 -11.80 -6.77 -3.83
N TRP A 135 -11.84 -6.03 -4.94
CA TRP A 135 -12.25 -6.58 -6.23
C TRP A 135 -11.24 -7.59 -6.79
N GLU A 136 -9.95 -7.33 -6.63
CA GLU A 136 -8.88 -8.25 -7.02
C GLU A 136 -9.01 -9.59 -6.29
N VAL A 137 -9.15 -9.57 -4.95
CA VAL A 137 -9.33 -10.78 -4.14
C VAL A 137 -10.62 -11.50 -4.50
N LEU A 138 -11.71 -10.78 -4.75
CA LEU A 138 -12.99 -11.36 -5.15
C LEU A 138 -12.86 -12.10 -6.49
N PHE A 139 -12.30 -11.45 -7.51
CA PHE A 139 -12.12 -12.08 -8.82
C PHE A 139 -11.11 -13.22 -8.79
N ALA A 140 -10.05 -13.12 -7.98
CA ALA A 140 -9.08 -14.18 -7.74
C ALA A 140 -9.71 -15.41 -7.12
N SER A 141 -10.55 -15.22 -6.10
CA SER A 141 -11.28 -16.31 -5.45
C SER A 141 -12.25 -17.01 -6.42
N ILE A 142 -13.00 -16.26 -7.23
CA ILE A 142 -13.93 -16.82 -8.21
C ILE A 142 -13.20 -17.59 -9.32
N ARG A 143 -12.09 -17.04 -9.83
CA ARG A 143 -11.32 -17.63 -10.94
C ARG A 143 -10.26 -18.64 -10.48
N LYS A 144 -10.09 -18.82 -9.17
CA LYS A 144 -9.09 -19.72 -8.56
C LYS A 144 -7.66 -19.49 -9.06
N HIS A 145 -7.26 -18.23 -9.21
CA HIS A 145 -5.88 -17.86 -9.51
C HIS A 145 -5.17 -17.26 -8.28
N GLU A 146 -3.85 -17.46 -8.22
CA GLU A 146 -2.94 -16.90 -7.21
C GLU A 146 -2.89 -15.36 -7.34
N ILE A 147 -2.66 -14.65 -6.23
CA ILE A 147 -2.49 -13.17 -6.15
C ILE A 147 -1.02 -12.80 -5.88
#